data_AF-A0A6G3MJ28-F1
#
_entry.id   AF-A0A6G3MJ28-F1
#
_cell.length_a   1.000
_cell.length_b   1.000
_cell.length_c   1.000
_cell.angle_alpha   90.00
_cell.angle_beta   90.00
_cell.angle_gamma   90.00
#
_symmetry.space_group_name_H-M   'P 1'
#
loop_
_entity.id
_entity.type
_entity.pdbx_description
1 polymer ?
#
loop_
_entity_poly.entity_id
_entity_poly.type
_entity_poly.pdbx_seq_one_letter_code
_entity_poly.pdbx_strand_id
1 'polypeptide(L)'
;IALHAVRSELWPLDVDNSIEFPSFLQIQHENFEKFYKSEFPNRKLTFIAKDSYGEINFTICSKTYKLRLNAYQLTIFNLFNDLDSVHLDEITQKTKICSSLIKDYLVSFVESDILRVNDVNKS
;
A
#
# COMPACT_ATOMS: atom_id res chain seq x y z
N ILE A 1 8.43 10.25 8.37
CA ILE A 1 8.18 8.79 8.39
C ILE A 1 8.82 8.24 9.65
N ALA A 2 8.06 7.54 10.50
CA ALA A 2 8.60 6.86 11.67
C ALA A 2 8.66 5.35 11.37
N LEU A 3 9.75 4.69 11.76
CA LEU A 3 9.96 3.27 11.51
C LEU A 3 10.22 2.57 12.84
N HIS A 4 9.51 1.46 13.05
CA HIS A 4 9.65 0.61 14.23
C HIS A 4 10.29 -0.71 13.79
N ALA A 5 11.51 -0.96 14.24
CA ALA A 5 12.20 -2.22 13.97
C ALA A 5 11.91 -3.23 15.09
N VAL A 6 11.41 -4.41 14.71
CA VAL A 6 11.10 -5.51 15.62
C VAL A 6 11.92 -6.75 15.29
N ARG A 7 12.10 -7.64 16.27
CA ARG A 7 12.74 -8.95 16.05
C ARG A 7 11.66 -9.95 15.64
N SER A 8 11.84 -10.62 14.50
CA SER A 8 10.89 -11.60 13.96
C SER A 8 10.55 -12.72 14.94
N GLU A 9 11.47 -13.12 15.82
CA GLU A 9 11.23 -14.20 16.79
C GLU A 9 10.42 -13.78 18.02
N LEU A 10 10.27 -12.46 18.25
CA LEU A 10 9.52 -11.94 19.40
C LEU A 10 8.14 -11.42 19.02
N TRP A 11 7.85 -11.33 17.72
CA TRP A 11 6.60 -10.75 17.21
C TRP A 11 6.06 -11.68 16.12
N PRO A 12 4.85 -12.25 16.30
CA PRO A 12 4.25 -13.19 15.37
C PRO A 12 3.66 -12.45 14.15
N LEU A 13 4.51 -11.75 13.40
CA LEU A 13 4.13 -11.01 12.21
C LEU A 13 4.42 -11.87 10.98
N ASP A 14 3.42 -12.04 10.12
CA ASP A 14 3.67 -12.69 8.84
C ASP A 14 4.48 -11.77 7.93
N VAL A 15 5.53 -12.33 7.35
CA VAL A 15 6.29 -11.66 6.31
C VAL A 15 5.41 -11.58 5.07
N ASP A 16 5.20 -10.35 4.61
CA ASP A 16 4.38 -10.05 3.45
C ASP A 16 4.96 -10.58 2.14
N ASN A 17 4.08 -10.79 1.17
CA ASN A 17 4.43 -11.06 -0.22
C ASN A 17 5.02 -9.80 -0.88
N SER A 18 5.82 -10.00 -1.93
CA SER A 18 6.45 -8.92 -2.71
C SER A 18 5.43 -7.85 -3.10
N ILE A 19 5.76 -6.59 -2.80
CA ILE A 19 4.98 -5.40 -3.16
C ILE A 19 5.85 -4.49 -4.01
N GLU A 20 5.26 -3.88 -5.04
CA GLU A 20 5.86 -2.77 -5.77
C GLU A 20 5.29 -1.45 -5.21
N PHE A 21 6.12 -0.71 -4.47
CA PHE A 21 5.72 0.56 -3.88
C PHE A 21 5.61 1.67 -4.93
N PRO A 22 4.73 2.67 -4.72
CA PRO A 22 4.74 3.88 -5.53
C PRO A 22 6.06 4.62 -5.34
N SER A 23 6.47 5.38 -6.37
CA SER A 23 7.78 6.04 -6.45
C SER A 23 8.17 6.82 -5.19
N PHE A 24 7.23 7.59 -4.63
CA PHE A 24 7.49 8.39 -3.43
C PHE A 24 7.80 7.53 -2.20
N LEU A 25 7.17 6.36 -2.05
CA LEU A 25 7.38 5.46 -0.93
C LEU A 25 8.61 4.58 -1.15
N GLN A 26 8.85 4.17 -2.40
CA GLN A 26 10.02 3.41 -2.81
C GLN A 26 11.32 4.14 -2.44
N ILE A 27 11.43 5.44 -2.73
CA ILE A 27 12.62 6.25 -2.38
C ILE A 27 12.88 6.21 -0.87
N GLN A 28 11.83 6.31 -0.05
CA GLN A 28 11.96 6.32 1.40
C GLN A 28 12.35 4.93 1.93
N HIS A 29 11.77 3.89 1.36
CA HIS A 29 12.11 2.49 1.66
C HIS A 29 13.60 2.23 1.36
N GLU A 30 14.08 2.58 0.18
CA GLU A 30 15.48 2.37 -0.22
C GLU A 30 16.47 3.18 0.62
N ASN A 31 16.14 4.43 0.95
CA ASN A 31 16.99 5.26 1.80
C ASN A 31 17.15 4.65 3.19
N PHE A 32 16.06 4.15 3.77
CA PHE A 32 16.12 3.48 5.06
C PHE A 32 16.85 2.14 4.99
N GLU A 33 16.63 1.35 3.93
CA GLU A 33 17.32 0.08 3.74
C GLU A 33 18.84 0.28 3.63
N LYS A 34 19.29 1.30 2.90
CA LYS A 34 20.71 1.69 2.82
C LYS A 34 21.26 2.07 4.18
N PHE A 35 20.55 2.93 4.92
CA PHE A 35 20.93 3.32 6.28
C PHE A 35 21.03 2.10 7.20
N TYR A 36 20.00 1.25 7.25
CA TYR A 36 19.94 0.11 8.14
C TYR A 36 21.05 -0.91 7.83
N LYS A 37 21.35 -1.13 6.56
CA LYS A 37 22.44 -2.01 6.12
C LYS A 37 23.82 -1.46 6.50
N SER A 38 23.99 -0.13 6.50
CA SER A 38 25.23 0.52 6.96
C SER A 38 25.45 0.29 8.47
N GLU A 39 24.41 0.46 9.27
CA GLU A 39 24.48 0.30 10.73
C GLU A 39 24.53 -1.18 11.17
N PHE A 40 23.84 -2.07 10.44
CA PHE A 40 23.67 -3.47 10.79
C PHE A 40 23.94 -4.40 9.59
N PRO A 41 25.19 -4.53 9.11
CA PRO A 41 25.52 -5.21 7.85
C PRO A 41 25.17 -6.71 7.83
N ASN A 42 25.13 -7.35 9.00
CA ASN A 42 24.86 -8.79 9.14
C ASN A 42 23.40 -9.09 9.50
N ARG A 43 22.49 -8.12 9.37
CA ARG A 43 21.06 -8.32 9.63
C ARG A 43 20.26 -8.23 8.35
N LYS A 44 19.32 -9.16 8.19
CA LYS A 44 18.28 -9.08 7.15
C LYS A 44 17.16 -8.17 7.64
N LEU A 45 16.89 -7.11 6.89
CA LEU A 45 15.72 -6.28 7.07
C LEU A 45 14.57 -6.86 6.25
N THR A 46 13.35 -6.81 6.78
CA THR A 46 12.14 -7.19 6.05
C THR A 46 11.06 -6.18 6.39
N PHE A 47 10.48 -5.58 5.36
CA PHE A 47 9.41 -4.61 5.53
C PHE A 47 8.07 -5.33 5.60
N ILE A 48 7.22 -4.93 6.53
CA ILE A 48 5.90 -5.51 6.76
C ILE A 48 4.87 -4.43 6.36
N ALA A 49 4.36 -4.55 5.14
CA ALA A 49 3.49 -3.56 4.52
C ALA A 49 2.07 -3.57 5.10
N LYS A 50 1.53 -4.74 5.44
CA LYS A 50 0.18 -4.92 6.01
C LYS A 50 0.00 -4.22 7.35
N ASP A 51 1.02 -4.26 8.21
CA ASP A 51 1.00 -3.73 9.57
C ASP A 51 1.53 -2.28 9.65
N SER A 52 1.95 -1.73 8.51
CA SER A 52 2.25 -0.31 8.41
C SER A 52 0.97 0.52 8.41
N TYR A 53 1.07 1.79 8.80
CA TYR A 53 -0.02 2.74 8.65
C TYR A 53 0.54 4.15 8.42
N GLY A 54 -0.17 4.92 7.63
CA GLY A 54 0.11 6.32 7.36
C GLY A 54 -1.20 7.10 7.27
N GLU A 55 -1.11 8.39 7.58
CA GLU A 55 -2.22 9.32 7.35
C GLU A 55 -1.96 10.08 6.05
N ILE A 56 -2.94 10.10 5.16
CA ILE A 56 -2.91 10.88 3.93
C ILE A 56 -4.08 11.86 3.89
N ASN A 57 -3.84 13.01 3.28
CA ASN A 57 -4.90 13.92 2.90
C ASN A 57 -5.10 13.81 1.38
N PHE A 58 -6.32 13.63 0.93
CA PHE A 58 -6.66 13.67 -0.48
C PHE A 58 -7.79 14.67 -0.71
N THR A 59 -7.83 15.27 -1.89
CA THR A 59 -8.82 16.29 -2.25
C THR A 59 -9.58 15.86 -3.48
N ILE A 60 -10.91 15.82 -3.41
CA ILE A 60 -11.80 15.54 -4.53
C ILE A 60 -12.94 16.56 -4.55
N CYS A 61 -13.25 17.12 -5.71
CA CYS A 61 -14.33 18.10 -5.91
C CYS A 61 -14.35 19.21 -4.83
N SER A 62 -13.18 19.79 -4.52
CA SER A 62 -12.99 20.84 -3.50
C SER A 62 -13.23 20.44 -2.04
N LYS A 63 -13.36 19.15 -1.75
CA LYS A 63 -13.41 18.60 -0.38
C LYS A 63 -12.14 17.82 -0.08
N THR A 64 -11.50 18.15 1.04
CA THR A 64 -10.35 17.41 1.55
C THR A 64 -10.80 16.38 2.58
N TYR A 65 -10.35 15.16 2.40
CA TYR A 65 -10.59 14.04 3.29
C TYR A 65 -9.26 13.55 3.85
N LYS A 66 -9.30 13.03 5.08
CA LYS A 66 -8.16 12.43 5.75
C LYS A 66 -8.37 10.93 5.88
N LEU A 67 -7.47 10.13 5.33
CA LEU A 67 -7.51 8.68 5.41
C LEU A 67 -6.34 8.17 6.23
N ARG A 68 -6.58 7.08 6.96
CA ARG A 68 -5.53 6.27 7.57
C ARG A 68 -5.44 4.95 6.81
N LEU A 69 -4.35 4.74 6.08
CA LEU A 69 -4.16 3.61 5.19
C LEU A 69 -2.87 2.86 5.53
N ASN A 70 -2.85 1.55 5.37
CA ASN A 70 -1.60 0.80 5.32
C ASN A 70 -0.89 0.97 3.96
N ALA A 71 0.35 0.49 3.84
CA ALA A 71 1.13 0.65 2.62
C ALA A 71 0.49 -0.06 1.41
N TYR A 72 -0.23 -1.17 1.60
CA TYR A 72 -0.97 -1.84 0.53
C TYR A 72 -2.10 -0.97 0.00
N GLN A 73 -2.96 -0.50 0.89
CA GLN A 73 -4.07 0.40 0.58
C GLN A 73 -3.57 1.68 -0.10
N LEU A 74 -2.49 2.28 0.41
CA LEU A 74 -1.89 3.48 -0.18
C LEU A 74 -1.34 3.22 -1.59
N THR A 75 -0.70 2.07 -1.81
CA THR A 75 -0.16 1.66 -3.12
C THR A 75 -1.28 1.49 -4.14
N ILE A 76 -2.37 0.83 -3.75
CA ILE A 76 -3.56 0.65 -4.61
C ILE A 76 -4.22 2.02 -4.88
N PHE A 77 -4.40 2.82 -3.83
CA PHE A 77 -5.04 4.14 -3.93
C PHE A 77 -4.27 5.08 -4.86
N ASN A 78 -2.93 5.04 -4.83
CA ASN A 78 -2.09 5.86 -5.69
C ASN A 78 -2.30 5.61 -7.19
N LEU A 79 -2.77 4.43 -7.60
CA LEU A 79 -3.06 4.15 -9.02
C LEU A 79 -4.16 5.04 -9.59
N PHE A 80 -5.08 5.50 -8.75
CA PHE A 80 -6.22 6.33 -9.13
C PHE A 80 -5.88 7.83 -9.22
N ASN A 81 -4.63 8.22 -8.93
CA ASN A 81 -4.19 9.60 -9.16
C ASN A 81 -4.04 9.91 -10.65
N ASP A 82 -3.67 8.90 -11.45
CA ASP A 82 -3.41 9.05 -12.89
C ASP A 82 -4.47 8.37 -13.77
N LEU A 83 -5.37 7.56 -13.17
CA LEU A 83 -6.34 6.71 -13.87
C LEU A 83 -7.74 6.86 -13.27
N ASP A 84 -8.74 7.17 -14.09
CA ASP A 84 -10.15 7.27 -13.65
C ASP A 84 -10.78 5.90 -13.37
N SER A 85 -10.25 4.84 -13.99
CA SER A 85 -10.72 3.47 -13.79
C SER A 85 -9.57 2.49 -14.05
N VAL A 86 -9.59 1.35 -13.36
CA VAL A 86 -8.54 0.34 -13.52
C VAL A 86 -9.10 -1.06 -13.24
N HIS A 87 -8.69 -2.06 -14.01
CA HIS A 87 -9.13 -3.44 -13.82
C HIS A 87 -8.36 -4.13 -12.69
N LEU A 88 -9.02 -5.06 -11.97
CA LEU A 88 -8.42 -5.79 -10.85
C LEU A 88 -7.11 -6.52 -11.24
N ASP A 89 -7.07 -7.10 -12.43
CA ASP A 89 -5.89 -7.80 -12.94
C ASP A 89 -4.71 -6.82 -13.15
N GLU A 90 -4.99 -5.60 -13.60
CA GLU A 90 -3.99 -4.56 -13.78
C GLU A 90 -3.45 -4.06 -12.43
N ILE A 91 -4.31 -3.91 -11.41
CA ILE A 91 -3.88 -3.59 -10.03
C ILE A 91 -2.93 -4.67 -9.53
N THR A 92 -3.31 -5.95 -9.70
CA THR A 92 -2.50 -7.09 -9.27
C THR A 92 -1.13 -7.08 -9.96
N GLN A 93 -1.10 -6.80 -11.26
CA GLN A 93 0.14 -6.76 -12.03
C GLN A 93 1.07 -5.60 -11.63
N LYS A 94 0.51 -4.40 -11.40
CA LYS A 94 1.27 -3.19 -11.06
C LYS A 94 1.74 -3.14 -9.61
N THR A 95 1.03 -3.80 -8.70
CA THR A 95 1.33 -3.73 -7.25
C THR A 95 1.96 -5.00 -6.70
N LYS A 96 1.83 -6.14 -7.42
CA LYS A 96 2.21 -7.49 -7.00
C LYS A 96 1.48 -8.02 -5.75
N ILE A 97 0.46 -7.30 -5.28
CA ILE A 97 -0.37 -7.70 -4.14
C ILE A 97 -1.31 -8.83 -4.58
N CYS A 98 -1.59 -9.79 -3.68
CA CYS A 98 -2.53 -10.86 -3.95
C CYS A 98 -3.95 -10.32 -4.23
N SER A 99 -4.62 -10.87 -5.24
CA SER A 99 -5.95 -10.41 -5.68
C SER A 99 -7.04 -10.54 -4.60
N SER A 100 -6.94 -11.50 -3.68
CA SER A 100 -7.86 -11.61 -2.55
C SER A 100 -7.75 -10.41 -1.61
N LEU A 101 -6.53 -10.04 -1.21
CA LEU A 101 -6.28 -8.86 -0.39
C LEU A 101 -6.70 -7.56 -1.09
N ILE A 102 -6.42 -7.44 -2.40
CA ILE A 102 -6.85 -6.27 -3.17
C ILE A 102 -8.38 -6.14 -3.11
N LYS A 103 -9.13 -7.24 -3.29
CA LYS A 103 -10.60 -7.20 -3.22
C LYS A 103 -11.09 -6.68 -1.86
N ASP A 104 -10.51 -7.17 -0.76
CA ASP A 104 -10.90 -6.74 0.58
C ASP A 104 -10.68 -5.22 0.77
N TYR A 105 -9.54 -4.70 0.29
CA TYR A 105 -9.25 -3.26 0.33
C TYR A 105 -10.17 -2.44 -0.59
N LEU A 106 -10.47 -2.92 -1.80
CA LEU A 106 -11.38 -2.25 -2.73
C LEU A 106 -12.81 -2.18 -2.16
N VAL A 107 -13.30 -3.24 -1.51
CA VAL A 107 -14.61 -3.24 -0.84
C VAL A 107 -14.66 -2.11 0.19
N SER A 108 -13.64 -1.96 1.04
CA SER A 108 -13.58 -0.87 2.02
C SER A 108 -13.61 0.53 1.39
N PHE A 109 -12.93 0.72 0.25
CA PHE A 109 -12.99 1.99 -0.49
C PHE A 109 -14.34 2.26 -1.13
N VAL A 110 -15.04 1.21 -1.59
CA VAL A 110 -16.40 1.33 -2.15
C VAL A 110 -17.41 1.64 -1.07
N GLU A 111 -17.35 0.97 0.08
CA GLU A 111 -18.22 1.25 1.24
C GLU A 111 -18.03 2.67 1.79
N SER A 112 -16.84 3.25 1.58
CA SER A 112 -16.52 4.63 1.99
C SER A 112 -16.87 5.67 0.92
N ASP A 113 -17.54 5.29 -0.18
CA ASP A 113 -17.85 6.14 -1.34
C ASP A 113 -16.62 6.80 -2.01
N ILE A 114 -15.42 6.24 -1.79
CA ILE A 114 -14.17 6.74 -2.38
C ILE A 114 -14.02 6.22 -3.81
N LEU A 115 -14.34 4.95 -4.02
CA LEU A 115 -14.30 4.29 -5.33
C LEU A 115 -15.69 3.75 -5.69
N ARG A 116 -15.93 3.55 -6.99
CA ARG A 116 -17.15 2.91 -7.49
C ARG A 116 -16.79 1.74 -8.38
N VAL A 117 -17.54 0.66 -8.26
CA VAL A 117 -17.41 -0.49 -9.17
C VAL A 117 -18.13 -0.15 -10.47
N ASN A 118 -17.41 -0.27 -11.59
CA ASN A 118 -18.00 -0.10 -12.91
C ASN A 118 -18.49 -1.46 -13.43
N ASP A 119 -19.80 -1.68 -13.42
CA ASP A 119 -20.43 -2.88 -13.98
C ASP A 119 -20.50 -2.79 -15.51
N VAL A 120 -19.36 -2.93 -16.19
CA VAL A 120 -19.29 -2.92 -17.67
C VAL A 120 -19.94 -4.19 -18.29
N ASN A 121 -20.41 -5.15 -17.46
CA ASN A 121 -21.05 -6.40 -17.91
C ASN A 121 -22.59 -6.41 -17.82
N LYS A 122 -23.26 -5.25 -17.73
CA LYS A 122 -24.70 -5.13 -18.00
C LYS A 122 -24.94 -4.33 -19.28
N SER A 123 -24.85 -5.01 -20.41
CA SER A 123 -25.46 -4.60 -21.69
C SER A 123 -25.84 -5.83 -22.47
#